data_AF-A0A1M7KK33-F1
#
_entry.id   AF-A0A1M7KK33-F1
#
_cell.length_a   1.000
_cell.length_b   1.000
_cell.length_c   1.000
_cell.angle_alpha   90.00
_cell.angle_beta   90.00
_cell.angle_gamma   90.00
#
_symmetry.space_group_name_H-M   'P 1'
#
loop_
_entity.id
_entity.type
_entity.pdbx_description
1 polymer ?
#
loop_
_entity_poly.entity_id
_entity_poly.type
_entity_poly.pdbx_seq_one_letter_code
_entity_poly.pdbx_strand_id
1 'polypeptide(L)' 'MRKTTKRRAPRSEYTSPNQLSLSGFETPFYNQLAPSNRWVVLSKQIPWDDLVNMYSKRNPPKATGRPALNPRVLIGAVII' A
#
# COMPACT_ATOMS: atom_id res chain seq x y z
N MET A 1 35.57 0.80 -1.66
CA MET A 1 34.77 2.04 -1.78
C MET A 1 33.29 1.71 -1.65
N ARG A 2 32.60 2.24 -0.63
CA ARG A 2 31.14 2.06 -0.46
C ARG A 2 30.43 2.91 -1.52
N LYS A 3 29.90 2.29 -2.57
CA LYS A 3 29.18 3.00 -3.64
C LYS A 3 28.03 3.80 -3.02
N THR A 4 28.02 5.11 -3.22
CA THR A 4 26.93 5.98 -2.80
C THR A 4 25.70 5.62 -3.64
N THR A 5 24.67 5.06 -3.02
CA THR A 5 23.41 4.78 -3.70
C THR A 5 22.71 6.10 -3.98
N LYS A 6 22.44 6.40 -5.26
CA LYS A 6 21.59 7.54 -5.64
C LYS A 6 20.27 7.47 -4.87
N ARG A 7 19.81 8.60 -4.31
CA ARG A 7 18.56 8.70 -3.54
C ARG A 7 17.41 8.32 -4.46
N ARG A 8 16.75 7.19 -4.19
CA ARG A 8 15.58 6.72 -4.96
C ARG A 8 14.36 7.53 -4.54
N ALA A 9 13.41 7.72 -5.45
CA ALA A 9 12.11 8.27 -5.09
C ALA A 9 11.47 7.40 -4.00
N PRO A 10 10.91 8.01 -2.94
CA PRO A 10 10.26 7.26 -1.87
C PRO A 10 9.08 6.48 -2.43
N ARG A 11 8.75 5.39 -1.74
CA ARG A 11 7.62 4.54 -2.07
C ARG A 11 7.02 4.05 -0.76
N SER A 12 5.70 3.98 -0.70
CA SER A 12 5.00 3.31 0.38
C SER A 12 5.11 1.79 0.25
N GLU A 13 5.48 1.16 1.35
CA GLU A 13 5.31 -0.29 1.51
C GLU A 13 3.82 -0.62 1.71
N TYR A 14 3.47 -1.89 1.51
CA TYR A 14 2.12 -2.33 1.76
C TYR A 14 1.87 -2.38 3.27
N THR A 15 0.80 -1.73 3.70
CA THR A 15 0.29 -1.78 5.07
C THR A 15 -1.03 -2.53 5.05
N SER A 16 -1.16 -3.56 5.88
CA SER A 16 -2.41 -4.31 6.01
C SER A 16 -3.53 -3.40 6.52
N PRO A 17 -4.75 -3.46 5.95
CA PRO A 17 -5.92 -2.81 6.52
C PRO A 17 -6.27 -3.30 7.95
N ASN A 18 -5.84 -4.51 8.31
CA ASN A 18 -6.07 -5.13 9.62
C ASN A 18 -5.02 -4.70 10.66
N GLN A 19 -4.05 -3.86 10.28
CA GLN A 19 -3.06 -3.35 11.21
C GLN A 19 -3.73 -2.47 12.28
N LEU A 20 -3.41 -2.74 13.55
CA LEU A 20 -3.95 -2.02 14.69
C LEU A 20 -3.56 -0.53 14.65
N SER A 21 -4.54 0.34 14.93
CA SER A 21 -4.32 1.76 15.14
C SER A 21 -3.88 2.04 16.57
N LEU A 22 -2.90 2.93 16.75
CA LEU A 22 -2.50 3.41 18.07
C LEU A 22 -3.47 4.51 18.53
N SER A 23 -4.34 4.19 19.49
CA SER A 23 -5.27 5.15 20.09
C SER A 23 -4.50 6.25 20.83
N GLY A 24 -4.85 7.51 20.61
CA GLY A 24 -4.24 8.67 21.29
C GLY A 24 -3.09 9.35 20.53
N PHE A 25 -2.69 8.82 19.38
CA PHE A 25 -1.74 9.47 18.47
C PHE A 25 -2.43 9.85 17.15
N GLU A 26 -3.44 10.71 17.24
CA GLU A 26 -4.15 11.24 16.09
C GLU A 26 -3.65 12.64 15.74
N THR A 27 -3.39 12.86 14.46
CA THR A 27 -3.05 14.19 13.95
C THR A 27 -4.34 14.92 13.57
N PRO A 28 -4.63 16.11 14.13
CA PRO A 28 -5.92 16.80 13.96
C PRO A 28 -6.16 17.39 12.55
N PHE A 29 -5.24 17.19 11.61
CA PHE A 29 -5.25 17.84 10.28
C PHE A 29 -5.58 16.89 9.12
N TYR A 30 -6.06 15.67 9.38
CA TYR A 30 -6.41 14.75 8.30
C TYR A 30 -7.83 14.99 7.80
N ASN A 31 -7.96 15.40 6.54
CA ASN A 31 -9.20 15.29 5.80
C ASN A 31 -9.44 13.81 5.46
N GLN A 32 -10.40 13.19 6.12
CA GLN A 32 -10.87 11.85 5.78
C GLN A 32 -11.91 11.92 4.65
N LEU A 33 -11.88 10.94 3.75
CA LEU A 33 -12.94 10.79 2.75
C LEU A 33 -14.25 10.44 3.43
N ALA A 34 -15.38 10.85 2.83
CA ALA A 34 -16.71 10.51 3.32
C ALA A 34 -16.84 8.97 3.46
N PRO A 35 -17.17 8.43 4.65
CA PRO A 35 -17.25 6.99 4.86
C PRO A 35 -18.30 6.28 3.99
N SER A 36 -19.33 7.02 3.57
CA SER A 36 -20.39 6.57 2.66
C SER A 36 -20.00 6.60 1.18
N ASN A 37 -18.83 7.12 0.83
CA ASN A 37 -18.34 7.11 -0.54
C ASN A 37 -18.23 5.66 -1.03
N ARG A 38 -18.81 5.36 -2.20
CA ARG A 38 -18.85 4.01 -2.78
C ARG A 38 -17.47 3.35 -2.85
N TRP A 39 -16.43 4.12 -3.17
CA TRP A 39 -15.04 3.62 -3.24
C TRP A 39 -14.46 3.31 -1.86
N VAL A 40 -14.80 4.11 -0.85
CA VAL A 40 -14.39 3.86 0.55
C VAL A 40 -15.06 2.58 1.06
N VAL A 41 -16.35 2.41 0.81
CA VAL A 41 -17.10 1.19 1.15
C VAL A 41 -16.51 -0.04 0.44
N LEU A 42 -16.32 0.05 -0.88
CA LEU A 42 -15.72 -1.03 -1.67
C LEU A 42 -14.33 -1.39 -1.15
N SER A 43 -13.50 -0.40 -0.84
CA SER A 43 -12.15 -0.64 -0.31
C SER A 43 -12.14 -1.38 1.03
N LYS A 44 -13.21 -1.31 1.83
CA LYS A 44 -13.33 -2.07 3.08
C LYS A 44 -13.77 -3.52 2.87
N GLN A 45 -14.42 -3.79 1.75
CA GLN A 45 -14.92 -5.14 1.40
C GLN A 45 -13.88 -5.98 0.66
N ILE A 46 -12.90 -5.35 0.00
CA ILE A 46 -11.86 -6.07 -0.74
C ILE A 46 -10.90 -6.78 0.24
N PRO A 47 -10.63 -8.10 0.06
CA PRO A 47 -9.65 -8.84 0.86
C PRO A 47 -8.22 -8.51 0.43
N TRP A 48 -7.74 -7.32 0.79
CA TRP A 48 -6.45 -6.78 0.32
C TRP A 48 -5.26 -7.67 0.68
N ASP A 49 -5.22 -8.20 1.91
CA ASP A 49 -4.09 -9.01 2.37
C ASP A 49 -3.92 -10.27 1.51
N ASP A 50 -5.01 -10.96 1.18
CA ASP A 50 -4.98 -12.15 0.33
C ASP A 50 -4.55 -11.81 -1.11
N LEU A 51 -5.12 -10.74 -1.68
CA LEU A 51 -4.78 -10.30 -3.03
C LEU A 51 -3.31 -9.88 -3.13
N VAL A 52 -2.83 -9.11 -2.17
CA VAL A 52 -1.43 -8.66 -2.12
C VAL A 52 -0.48 -9.83 -1.88
N ASN A 53 -0.85 -10.78 -1.02
CA ASN A 53 -0.07 -12.00 -0.80
C ASN A 53 0.04 -12.83 -2.08
N MET A 54 -1.08 -13.07 -2.77
CA MET A 54 -1.08 -13.76 -4.07
C MET A 54 -0.24 -13.03 -5.12
N TYR A 55 -0.38 -11.71 -5.22
CA TYR A 55 0.41 -10.91 -6.14
C TYR A 55 1.91 -11.02 -5.84
N SER A 56 2.29 -10.92 -4.57
CA SER A 56 3.69 -10.96 -4.12
C SER A 56 4.32 -12.34 -4.37
N LYS A 57 3.56 -13.42 -4.18
CA LYS A 57 3.99 -14.79 -4.51
C LYS A 57 4.27 -14.96 -6.01
N ARG A 58 3.43 -14.36 -6.87
CA ARG A 58 3.59 -14.45 -8.34
C ARG A 58 4.62 -13.46 -8.89
N ASN A 59 4.89 -12.37 -8.17
CA ASN A 59 5.79 -11.30 -8.58
C ASN A 59 6.85 -11.02 -7.50
N PRO A 60 7.77 -11.97 -7.25
CA PRO A 60 8.79 -11.80 -6.22
C PRO A 60 9.74 -10.64 -6.55
N PRO A 61 10.36 -10.02 -5.53
CA PRO A 61 11.35 -8.97 -5.73
C PRO A 61 12.50 -9.45 -6.63
N LYS A 62 12.86 -8.64 -7.62
CA LYS A 62 14.03 -8.91 -8.48
C LYS A 62 15.30 -8.40 -7.80
N ALA A 63 16.41 -9.10 -8.00
CA ALA A 63 17.72 -8.70 -7.49
C ALA A 63 18.24 -7.40 -8.13
N THR A 64 17.76 -7.06 -9.32
CA THR A 64 18.16 -5.88 -10.09
C THR A 64 16.96 -5.02 -10.45
N GLY A 65 17.19 -3.71 -10.61
CA GLY A 65 16.16 -2.73 -11.00
C GLY A 65 15.45 -2.02 -9.85
N ARG A 66 14.34 -1.35 -10.19
CA ARG A 66 13.46 -0.68 -9.21
C ARG A 66 12.40 -1.69 -8.74
N PRO A 67 12.19 -1.85 -7.41
CA PRO A 67 11.10 -2.68 -6.90
C PRO A 67 9.72 -2.20 -7.39
N ALA A 68 8.85 -3.14 -7.76
CA ALA A 68 7.51 -2.88 -8.29
C ALA A 68 6.62 -2.21 -7.25
N LEU A 69 5.85 -1.16 -7.59
CA LEU A 69 5.00 -0.31 -6.71
C LEU A 69 4.15 -1.05 -5.67
N ASN A 70 3.63 -0.30 -4.69
CA ASN A 70 2.75 -0.85 -3.64
C ASN A 70 1.66 -1.72 -4.30
N PRO A 71 1.60 -3.02 -3.99
CA PRO A 71 0.63 -3.93 -4.60
C PRO A 71 -0.81 -3.44 -4.47
N ARG A 72 -1.16 -2.77 -3.37
CA ARG A 72 -2.50 -2.18 -3.18
C ARG A 72 -2.82 -1.09 -4.18
N VAL A 73 -1.84 -0.25 -4.52
CA VAL A 73 -2.01 0.81 -5.54
C VAL A 73 -2.22 0.18 -6.91
N LEU A 74 -1.41 -0.83 -7.24
CA LEU A 74 -1.52 -1.53 -8.52
C LEU A 74 -2.87 -2.25 -8.66
N ILE A 75 -3.25 -3.06 -7.67
CA ILE A 75 -4.51 -3.81 -7.66
C ILE A 75 -5.70 -2.85 -7.61
N GLY A 76 -5.61 -1.79 -6.81
CA GLY A 76 -6.62 -0.75 -6.73
C GLY A 76 -6.88 -0.10 -8.09
N ALA A 77 -5.83 0.27 -8.83
CA ALA A 77 -5.97 0.87 -10.16
C ALA A 77 -6.57 -0.07 -11.23
N VAL A 78 -6.61 -1.38 -10.97
CA VAL A 78 -7.28 -2.36 -11.85
C VAL A 78 -8.76 -2.47 -11.51
N ILE A 79 -9.15 -2.25 -10.25
CA ILE A 79 -10.51 -2.45 -9.75
C ILE A 79 -11.33 -1.15 -9.76
N ILE A 80 -10.67 0.00 -9.60
CA ILE A 80 -11.25 1.34 -9.34
C ILE A 80 -10.85 2.30 -10.44
#